data_AF-A0A350V2D3-F1
#
_entry.id   AF-A0A350V2D3-F1
#
_cell.length_a   1.000
_cell.length_b   1.000
_cell.length_c   1.000
_cell.angle_alpha   90.00
_cell.angle_beta   90.00
_cell.angle_gamma   90.00
#
_symmetry.space_group_name_H-M   'P 1'
#
loop_
_entity.id
_entity.type
_entity.pdbx_description
1 polymer ?
#
loop_
_entity_poly.entity_id
_entity_poly.type
_entity_poly.pdbx_seq_one_letter_code
_entity_poly.pdbx_strand_id
1 'polypeptide(L)'
;MKTKIRFAAGVFVLFLIFTSALYSYPKFAAYTGEKCQSCHVNPTGGGMRNLYGVKYGKDNLYFKFWEKANKTTEIDPQLTKSISMGSDMRMIFIDDQTGEGNPNFNTFFQMQGDLYVNAQLNKYINLMVAPGLYIPNTYGPNPLPTKYEVYGMVSNLPAGLYFKAGRFIPNFGVKIAEHRAYNRIFNDMYTPYASDAGIEVGISPSFFTLTAGFSNGSSVNINNQRNNSFDFDNQKQVTVSGDFRWASKKTKYTFGIGGSFLSNPFKYDPTNNINALRQMAAGFLSIGLFERVAIIGEIAYNRLDIRDSLATRSDLRTIFGEINIRISKGLELKAQYENYDNALGIKNNPTERQRYSFGAVFYPLTGLEIESIFRLVRNGKGDPEPTNATDFKDDEFQTMFKFYF
;
A
#
# COMPACT_ATOMS: atom_id res chain seq x y z
N MET A 1 39.15 -45.92 -11.81
CA MET A 1 39.63 -45.65 -10.43
C MET A 1 40.09 -44.20 -10.33
N LYS A 2 39.54 -43.46 -9.36
CA LYS A 2 40.20 -42.41 -8.55
C LYS A 2 40.94 -41.27 -9.30
N THR A 3 40.32 -40.08 -9.41
CA THR A 3 40.55 -38.85 -8.60
C THR A 3 41.89 -38.14 -8.90
N LYS A 4 42.09 -36.82 -8.97
CA LYS A 4 41.41 -35.55 -8.59
C LYS A 4 42.48 -34.46 -8.98
N ILE A 5 42.23 -33.25 -9.50
CA ILE A 5 41.86 -31.99 -8.80
C ILE A 5 42.68 -30.78 -9.32
N ARG A 6 41.96 -29.67 -9.62
CA ARG A 6 42.27 -28.22 -9.37
C ARG A 6 43.31 -27.52 -10.30
N PHE A 7 43.18 -26.25 -10.72
CA PHE A 7 42.37 -25.09 -10.30
C PHE A 7 42.41 -23.97 -11.38
N ALA A 8 41.36 -23.12 -11.43
CA ALA A 8 41.33 -21.66 -11.71
C ALA A 8 41.89 -21.10 -13.04
N ALA A 9 41.42 -20.03 -13.68
CA ALA A 9 40.29 -19.11 -13.54
C ALA A 9 40.29 -18.21 -14.80
N GLY A 10 39.13 -17.66 -15.21
CA GLY A 10 39.09 -16.42 -16.02
C GLY A 10 38.05 -16.37 -17.14
N VAL A 11 37.27 -15.27 -17.15
CA VAL A 11 36.29 -14.80 -18.16
C VAL A 11 34.88 -15.43 -18.03
N PHE A 12 33.98 -14.94 -17.17
CA PHE A 12 33.25 -13.66 -17.17
C PHE A 12 32.15 -13.58 -18.27
N VAL A 13 30.89 -13.49 -17.80
CA VAL A 13 29.64 -13.07 -18.48
C VAL A 13 29.02 -14.03 -19.50
N LEU A 14 28.03 -14.80 -19.05
CA LEU A 14 26.73 -14.80 -19.71
C LEU A 14 25.62 -14.98 -18.66
N PHE A 15 25.43 -13.92 -17.89
CA PHE A 15 24.19 -13.68 -17.17
C PHE A 15 23.11 -13.42 -18.23
N LEU A 16 22.38 -14.46 -18.64
CA LEU A 16 21.13 -14.28 -19.38
C LEU A 16 20.08 -13.82 -18.37
N ILE A 17 20.13 -12.51 -18.09
CA ILE A 17 19.08 -11.75 -17.43
C ILE A 17 17.86 -11.82 -18.34
N PHE A 18 16.96 -12.77 -18.09
CA PHE A 18 15.58 -12.64 -18.56
C PHE A 18 14.90 -11.59 -17.69
N THR A 19 14.86 -10.37 -18.22
CA THR A 19 14.03 -9.26 -17.74
C THR A 19 12.55 -9.64 -17.86
N SER A 20 11.95 -10.22 -16.82
CA SER A 20 10.51 -10.08 -16.59
C SER A 20 10.26 -8.72 -15.98
N ALA A 21 9.07 -8.16 -16.17
CA ALA A 21 8.71 -6.73 -16.20
C ALA A 21 7.58 -6.45 -15.16
N LEU A 22 7.56 -5.35 -14.36
CA LEU A 22 6.58 -5.16 -13.26
C LEU A 22 6.29 -3.72 -12.78
N TYR A 23 5.02 -3.36 -12.60
CA TYR A 23 4.57 -2.05 -12.08
C TYR A 23 3.79 -2.18 -10.78
N SER A 24 3.47 -1.04 -10.18
CA SER A 24 3.16 -0.85 -8.77
C SER A 24 1.68 -0.60 -8.46
N TYR A 25 0.97 -1.69 -8.27
CA TYR A 25 -0.10 -1.93 -7.30
C TYR A 25 0.12 -3.38 -6.88
N PRO A 26 -0.29 -3.81 -5.67
CA PRO A 26 -0.09 -5.18 -5.24
C PRO A 26 -0.64 -6.22 -6.22
N LYS A 27 -1.71 -5.88 -6.97
CA LYS A 27 -2.26 -6.72 -8.05
C LYS A 27 -1.27 -7.00 -9.20
N PHE A 28 -0.39 -6.07 -9.55
CA PHE A 28 0.61 -6.30 -10.60
C PHE A 28 1.69 -7.25 -10.14
N ALA A 29 2.08 -7.19 -8.87
CA ALA A 29 2.93 -8.21 -8.25
C ALA A 29 2.23 -9.59 -8.24
N ALA A 30 0.90 -9.63 -8.13
CA ALA A 30 0.14 -10.87 -8.31
C ALA A 30 0.16 -11.35 -9.77
N TYR A 31 -0.04 -10.50 -10.79
CA TYR A 31 -0.02 -10.95 -12.19
C TYR A 31 1.29 -11.61 -12.63
N THR A 32 2.39 -11.21 -12.01
CA THR A 32 3.75 -11.43 -12.51
C THR A 32 4.62 -12.23 -11.53
N GLY A 33 4.25 -12.23 -10.25
CA GLY A 33 4.86 -13.03 -9.19
C GLY A 33 6.13 -12.42 -8.62
N GLU A 34 6.38 -11.14 -8.88
CA GLU A 34 7.61 -10.52 -8.45
C GLU A 34 7.44 -9.60 -7.25
N LYS A 35 8.58 -9.13 -6.76
CA LYS A 35 8.71 -8.46 -5.46
C LYS A 35 8.62 -6.96 -5.60
N CYS A 36 8.23 -6.30 -4.52
CA CYS A 36 8.10 -4.85 -4.46
C CYS A 36 9.39 -4.11 -4.88
N GLN A 37 10.55 -4.57 -4.42
CA GLN A 37 11.86 -3.99 -4.74
C GLN A 37 12.20 -4.03 -6.25
N SER A 38 11.57 -4.91 -7.02
CA SER A 38 11.79 -4.96 -8.46
C SER A 38 11.17 -3.74 -9.15
N CYS A 39 10.02 -3.23 -8.66
CA CYS A 39 9.30 -2.11 -9.29
C CYS A 39 9.59 -0.75 -8.65
N HIS A 40 9.92 -0.74 -7.36
CA HIS A 40 10.00 0.46 -6.56
C HIS A 40 11.42 0.83 -6.15
N VAL A 41 11.61 2.11 -5.84
CA VAL A 41 12.83 2.58 -5.16
C VAL A 41 12.83 2.14 -3.70
N ASN A 42 11.68 2.15 -3.02
CA ASN A 42 11.53 1.56 -1.69
C ASN A 42 11.40 0.03 -1.82
N PRO A 43 12.29 -0.79 -1.23
CA PRO A 43 12.23 -2.25 -1.36
C PRO A 43 10.95 -2.88 -0.82
N THR A 44 10.31 -2.22 0.15
CA THR A 44 8.99 -2.61 0.70
C THR A 44 7.82 -2.20 -0.20
N GLY A 45 8.09 -1.48 -1.29
CA GLY A 45 7.11 -1.02 -2.26
C GLY A 45 6.45 0.30 -1.88
N GLY A 46 5.49 0.73 -2.71
CA GLY A 46 4.79 2.00 -2.55
C GLY A 46 5.63 3.21 -2.94
N GLY A 47 4.97 4.33 -3.22
CA GLY A 47 5.62 5.55 -3.68
C GLY A 47 6.34 5.38 -5.02
N MET A 48 7.50 6.04 -5.15
CA MET A 48 8.26 6.13 -6.39
C MET A 48 8.60 4.78 -7.02
N ARG A 49 8.42 4.70 -8.35
CA ARG A 49 8.85 3.58 -9.18
C ARG A 49 10.32 3.76 -9.60
N ASN A 50 11.05 2.66 -9.75
CA ASN A 50 12.38 2.69 -10.36
C ASN A 50 12.25 2.65 -11.91
N LEU A 51 13.36 2.79 -12.64
CA LEU A 51 13.35 2.80 -14.13
C LEU A 51 12.60 1.63 -14.75
N TYR A 52 12.81 0.45 -14.17
CA TYR A 52 12.17 -0.75 -14.64
C TYR A 52 10.65 -0.72 -14.38
N GLY A 53 10.26 -0.23 -13.20
CA GLY A 53 8.89 0.08 -12.83
C GLY A 53 8.31 1.30 -13.56
N VAL A 54 9.07 2.02 -14.40
CA VAL A 54 8.59 3.05 -15.34
C VAL A 54 8.68 2.59 -16.80
N LYS A 55 9.26 1.41 -17.08
CA LYS A 55 9.21 0.71 -18.40
C LYS A 55 8.04 -0.27 -18.68
N TYR A 56 7.80 -1.27 -17.82
CA TYR A 56 6.60 -2.16 -17.87
C TYR A 56 5.21 -1.53 -18.15
N GLY A 57 4.57 -0.68 -17.37
CA GLY A 57 3.34 0.04 -17.66
C GLY A 57 3.38 1.02 -18.83
N LYS A 58 4.54 1.56 -19.25
CA LYS A 58 4.68 2.12 -20.59
C LYS A 58 4.48 1.04 -21.65
N ASP A 59 4.95 -0.17 -21.39
CA ASP A 59 4.85 -1.29 -22.33
C ASP A 59 3.55 -2.10 -22.22
N ASN A 60 2.86 -2.09 -21.08
CA ASN A 60 1.85 -3.09 -20.72
C ASN A 60 0.49 -2.52 -20.28
N LEU A 61 0.44 -1.29 -19.74
CA LEU A 61 -0.82 -0.78 -19.17
C LEU A 61 -1.69 -0.09 -20.21
N TYR A 62 -1.14 0.68 -21.15
CA TYR A 62 -1.96 1.47 -22.06
C TYR A 62 -2.97 0.65 -22.90
N PHE A 63 -4.08 1.29 -23.24
CA PHE A 63 -5.13 0.70 -24.05
C PHE A 63 -4.67 0.52 -25.50
N LYS A 64 -4.79 -0.71 -26.02
CA LYS A 64 -4.22 -1.08 -27.33
C LYS A 64 -4.70 -0.18 -28.47
N PHE A 65 -5.93 0.32 -28.41
CA PHE A 65 -6.48 1.21 -29.44
C PHE A 65 -5.66 2.50 -29.63
N TRP A 66 -5.01 3.00 -28.56
CA TRP A 66 -4.18 4.20 -28.59
C TRP A 66 -2.68 3.90 -28.60
N GLU A 67 -2.27 2.73 -29.09
CA GLU A 67 -0.87 2.31 -29.12
C GLU A 67 0.07 3.31 -29.83
N LYS A 68 -0.39 3.94 -30.92
CA LYS A 68 0.40 4.94 -31.66
C LYS A 68 0.76 6.14 -30.78
N ALA A 69 -0.20 6.72 -30.06
CA ALA A 69 0.01 7.85 -29.16
C ALA A 69 0.89 7.47 -27.97
N ASN A 70 0.72 6.24 -27.46
CA ASN A 70 1.49 5.73 -26.33
C ASN A 70 2.96 5.46 -26.68
N LYS A 71 3.24 4.95 -27.88
CA LYS A 71 4.61 4.72 -28.35
C LYS A 71 5.42 6.01 -28.52
N THR A 72 4.75 7.10 -28.88
CA THR A 72 5.38 8.44 -29.01
C THR A 72 5.47 9.19 -27.69
N THR A 73 4.85 8.69 -26.63
CA THR A 73 4.92 9.32 -25.30
C THR A 73 6.26 8.99 -24.64
N GLU A 74 7.08 10.02 -24.42
CA GLU A 74 8.32 9.93 -23.66
C GLU A 74 8.04 10.28 -22.21
N ILE A 75 8.07 9.27 -21.33
CA ILE A 75 8.15 9.46 -19.89
C ILE A 75 9.51 8.92 -19.48
N ASP A 76 10.44 9.83 -19.20
CA ASP A 76 11.73 9.51 -18.62
C ASP A 76 11.78 10.05 -17.19
N PRO A 77 11.77 9.19 -16.16
CA PRO A 77 11.86 9.62 -14.78
C PRO A 77 13.29 10.07 -14.41
N GLN A 78 14.30 9.87 -15.27
CA GLN A 78 15.70 10.17 -14.99
C GLN A 78 16.06 11.60 -15.43
N LEU A 79 16.16 12.53 -14.49
CA LEU A 79 16.52 13.94 -14.78
C LEU A 79 18.01 14.12 -15.06
N THR A 80 18.85 13.39 -14.33
CA THR A 80 20.30 13.32 -14.51
C THR A 80 20.77 11.90 -14.22
N LYS A 81 22.05 11.56 -14.45
CA LYS A 81 22.58 10.22 -14.12
C LYS A 81 22.36 9.78 -12.66
N SER A 82 22.19 10.72 -11.73
CA SER A 82 22.06 10.44 -10.30
C SER A 82 20.72 10.87 -9.71
N ILE A 83 19.88 11.63 -10.44
CA ILE A 83 18.61 12.12 -9.92
C ILE A 83 17.48 11.60 -10.79
N SER A 84 16.51 10.95 -10.16
CA SER A 84 15.23 10.59 -10.76
C SER A 84 14.07 11.23 -10.00
N MET A 85 12.95 11.38 -10.69
CA MET A 85 11.73 12.00 -10.19
C MET A 85 10.51 11.22 -10.66
N GLY A 86 9.44 11.28 -9.89
CA GLY A 86 8.13 10.76 -10.28
C GLY A 86 7.01 11.49 -9.56
N SER A 87 5.76 11.21 -9.95
CA SER A 87 4.59 11.79 -9.31
C SER A 87 3.39 10.85 -9.32
N ASP A 88 2.51 11.00 -8.33
CA ASP A 88 1.16 10.43 -8.33
C ASP A 88 0.14 11.48 -7.89
N MET A 89 -0.76 11.86 -8.80
CA MET A 89 -1.90 12.72 -8.52
C MET A 89 -3.21 11.94 -8.67
N ARG A 90 -4.15 12.10 -7.73
CA ARG A 90 -5.46 11.45 -7.80
C ARG A 90 -6.57 12.44 -7.50
N MET A 91 -7.51 12.51 -8.44
CA MET A 91 -8.78 13.18 -8.28
C MET A 91 -9.87 12.12 -8.26
N ILE A 92 -10.92 12.35 -7.49
CA ILE A 92 -12.07 11.46 -7.44
C ILE A 92 -13.35 12.26 -7.63
N PHE A 93 -14.26 11.66 -8.38
CA PHE A 93 -15.68 11.99 -8.39
C PHE A 93 -16.41 10.97 -7.52
N ILE A 94 -17.27 11.43 -6.63
CA ILE A 94 -18.07 10.58 -5.73
C ILE A 94 -19.52 11.03 -5.85
N ASP A 95 -20.41 10.06 -5.99
CA ASP A 95 -21.85 10.19 -5.90
C ASP A 95 -22.37 9.15 -4.90
N ASP A 96 -22.82 9.61 -3.74
CA ASP A 96 -23.18 8.80 -2.58
C ASP A 96 -24.63 9.08 -2.16
N GLN A 97 -25.38 8.02 -1.93
CA GLN A 97 -26.77 8.10 -1.48
C GLN A 97 -26.78 8.17 0.04
N THR A 98 -27.16 9.31 0.60
CA THR A 98 -27.10 9.49 2.07
C THR A 98 -28.41 9.09 2.74
N GLY A 99 -28.90 7.87 2.54
CA GLY A 99 -30.12 7.37 3.18
C GLY A 99 -31.38 8.23 2.99
N GLU A 100 -32.48 7.88 3.65
CA GLU A 100 -33.75 8.61 3.53
C GLU A 100 -33.72 9.91 4.37
N GLY A 101 -34.01 11.05 3.72
CA GLY A 101 -34.11 12.36 4.39
C GLY A 101 -32.84 13.23 4.39
N ASN A 102 -31.70 12.75 3.87
CA ASN A 102 -30.51 13.58 3.66
C ASN A 102 -30.24 13.78 2.16
N PRO A 103 -29.70 14.95 1.74
CA PRO A 103 -29.36 15.20 0.35
C PRO A 103 -28.17 14.34 -0.09
N ASN A 104 -28.32 13.64 -1.23
CA ASN A 104 -27.23 12.89 -1.85
C ASN A 104 -25.94 13.72 -1.93
N PHE A 105 -24.81 13.06 -1.69
CA PHE A 105 -23.51 13.68 -1.71
C PHE A 105 -22.83 13.46 -3.06
N ASN A 106 -22.72 14.53 -3.85
CA ASN A 106 -22.11 14.50 -5.17
C ASN A 106 -20.98 15.55 -5.23
N THR A 107 -19.74 15.11 -5.45
CA THR A 107 -18.60 16.04 -5.46
C THR A 107 -17.39 15.56 -6.24
N PHE A 108 -16.52 16.52 -6.53
CA PHE A 108 -15.15 16.27 -6.95
C PHE A 108 -14.18 16.61 -5.82
N PHE A 109 -13.15 15.78 -5.68
CA PHE A 109 -12.21 15.88 -4.59
C PHE A 109 -10.80 15.52 -5.06
N GLN A 110 -9.83 16.42 -4.86
CA GLN A 110 -8.42 16.10 -5.08
C GLN A 110 -7.93 15.27 -3.89
N MET A 111 -7.83 13.95 -4.08
CA MET A 111 -7.52 12.98 -3.03
C MET A 111 -6.03 12.95 -2.68
N GLN A 112 -5.16 13.12 -3.68
CA GLN A 112 -3.72 12.92 -3.50
C GLN A 112 -2.93 13.77 -4.50
N GLY A 113 -1.79 14.29 -4.09
CA GLY A 113 -0.80 14.88 -4.97
C GLY A 113 0.58 14.67 -4.41
N ASP A 114 1.26 13.59 -4.82
CA ASP A 114 2.58 13.23 -4.30
C ASP A 114 3.65 13.51 -5.35
N LEU A 115 4.76 14.07 -4.87
CA LEU A 115 6.00 14.19 -5.62
C LEU A 115 7.04 13.24 -5.05
N TYR A 116 7.90 12.71 -5.90
CA TYR A 116 9.00 11.85 -5.50
C TYR A 116 10.30 12.31 -6.14
N VAL A 117 11.37 12.39 -5.34
CA VAL A 117 12.72 12.65 -5.81
C VAL A 117 13.66 11.63 -5.18
N ASN A 118 14.44 10.95 -6.03
CA ASN A 118 15.45 10.00 -5.61
C ASN A 118 16.82 10.43 -6.12
N ALA A 119 17.75 10.69 -5.20
CA ALA A 119 19.14 10.98 -5.49
C ALA A 119 20.01 9.74 -5.22
N GLN A 120 20.45 9.07 -6.26
CA GLN A 120 21.40 7.97 -6.22
C GLN A 120 22.84 8.53 -6.19
N LEU A 121 23.40 8.62 -4.98
CA LEU A 121 24.76 9.14 -4.77
C LEU A 121 25.82 8.21 -5.34
N ASN A 122 25.59 6.90 -5.23
CA ASN A 122 26.37 5.85 -5.89
C ASN A 122 25.52 4.58 -6.02
N LYS A 123 26.11 3.48 -6.49
CA LYS A 123 25.40 2.21 -6.72
C LYS A 123 24.81 1.56 -5.45
N TYR A 124 25.22 2.00 -4.26
CA TYR A 124 24.74 1.46 -2.98
C TYR A 124 23.91 2.46 -2.19
N ILE A 125 24.15 3.76 -2.32
CA ILE A 125 23.55 4.79 -1.47
C ILE A 125 22.56 5.63 -2.27
N ASN A 126 21.32 5.72 -1.77
CA ASN A 126 20.29 6.59 -2.32
C ASN A 126 19.59 7.40 -1.22
N LEU A 127 19.16 8.61 -1.56
CA LEU A 127 18.34 9.49 -0.73
C LEU A 127 16.98 9.66 -1.39
N MET A 128 15.91 9.44 -0.65
CA MET A 128 14.52 9.60 -1.09
C MET A 128 13.86 10.77 -0.37
N VAL A 129 13.15 11.61 -1.12
CA VAL A 129 12.29 12.67 -0.62
C VAL A 129 10.94 12.56 -1.32
N ALA A 130 9.86 12.43 -0.56
CA ALA A 130 8.52 12.20 -1.08
C ALA A 130 7.48 13.14 -0.41
N PRO A 131 7.43 14.43 -0.79
CA PRO A 131 6.47 15.37 -0.24
C PRO A 131 5.12 15.27 -0.96
N GLY A 132 4.05 15.17 -0.17
CA GLY A 132 2.69 15.41 -0.60
C GLY A 132 2.39 16.91 -0.66
N LEU A 133 1.64 17.31 -1.68
CA LEU A 133 1.17 18.67 -1.87
C LEU A 133 0.06 18.99 -0.87
N TYR A 134 0.11 20.19 -0.30
CA TYR A 134 -0.97 20.72 0.52
C TYR A 134 -2.21 20.92 -0.34
N ILE A 135 -3.29 20.21 0.00
CA ILE A 135 -4.58 20.32 -0.65
C ILE A 135 -5.57 20.85 0.40
N PRO A 136 -6.08 22.09 0.25
CA PRO A 136 -7.12 22.61 1.12
C PRO A 136 -8.32 21.66 1.13
N ASN A 137 -8.81 21.33 2.31
CA ASN A 137 -10.04 20.56 2.42
C ASN A 137 -11.23 21.50 2.24
N THR A 138 -11.90 21.41 1.10
CA THR A 138 -13.08 22.23 0.82
C THR A 138 -14.32 21.77 1.59
N TYR A 139 -14.28 20.59 2.23
CA TYR A 139 -15.44 19.96 2.89
C TYR A 139 -15.34 19.84 4.42
N GLY A 140 -14.14 20.03 4.99
CA GLY A 140 -13.92 19.85 6.43
C GLY A 140 -13.01 20.91 7.03
N PRO A 141 -13.01 21.05 8.37
CA PRO A 141 -12.26 22.11 9.06
C PRO A 141 -10.75 21.94 8.98
N ASN A 142 -10.26 20.73 8.65
CA ASN A 142 -8.85 20.39 8.63
C ASN A 142 -8.38 20.08 7.20
N PRO A 143 -7.18 20.53 6.79
CA PRO A 143 -6.57 20.17 5.51
C PRO A 143 -6.44 18.65 5.33
N LEU A 144 -6.30 18.22 4.08
CA LEU A 144 -6.08 16.80 3.81
C LEU A 144 -4.73 16.34 4.34
N PRO A 145 -4.65 15.12 4.91
CA PRO A 145 -3.37 14.53 5.29
C PRO A 145 -2.46 14.46 4.07
N THR A 146 -1.22 14.93 4.22
CA THR A 146 -0.20 14.86 3.17
C THR A 146 0.83 13.80 3.52
N LYS A 147 1.28 13.06 2.51
CA LYS A 147 2.41 12.15 2.63
C LYS A 147 3.70 12.94 2.88
N TYR A 148 4.60 12.41 3.71
CA TYR A 148 5.93 13.00 3.85
C TYR A 148 6.97 11.94 4.28
N GLU A 149 7.66 11.35 3.32
CA GLU A 149 8.79 10.44 3.58
C GLU A 149 10.12 11.10 3.20
N VAL A 150 11.12 10.99 4.06
CA VAL A 150 12.49 11.46 3.82
C VAL A 150 13.45 10.46 4.46
N TYR A 151 14.18 9.71 3.64
CA TYR A 151 15.09 8.68 4.16
C TYR A 151 16.32 8.47 3.28
N GLY A 152 17.40 8.04 3.92
CA GLY A 152 18.57 7.47 3.25
C GLY A 152 18.49 5.95 3.24
N MET A 153 19.05 5.33 2.21
CA MET A 153 19.08 3.89 2.09
C MET A 153 20.42 3.42 1.51
N VAL A 154 20.95 2.36 2.13
CA VAL A 154 22.02 1.53 1.57
C VAL A 154 21.36 0.27 1.03
N SER A 155 21.47 0.03 -0.27
CA SER A 155 20.82 -1.08 -0.98
C SER A 155 21.79 -1.75 -1.96
N ASN A 156 21.29 -2.65 -2.82
CA ASN A 156 22.09 -3.41 -3.79
C ASN A 156 23.22 -4.25 -3.15
N LEU A 157 22.99 -4.72 -1.92
CA LEU A 157 23.88 -5.65 -1.23
C LEU A 157 23.50 -7.11 -1.57
N PRO A 158 24.38 -8.09 -1.32
CA PRO A 158 24.10 -9.50 -1.57
C PRO A 158 22.77 -9.95 -0.97
N ALA A 159 22.08 -10.89 -1.65
CA ALA A 159 20.77 -11.41 -1.27
C ALA A 159 19.64 -10.35 -1.19
N GLY A 160 19.81 -9.18 -1.82
CA GLY A 160 18.83 -8.09 -1.75
C GLY A 160 18.76 -7.45 -0.37
N LEU A 161 19.85 -7.52 0.40
CA LEU A 161 19.96 -6.85 1.69
C LEU A 161 19.93 -5.33 1.50
N TYR A 162 19.22 -4.63 2.38
CA TYR A 162 19.21 -3.18 2.44
C TYR A 162 19.05 -2.69 3.89
N PHE A 163 19.50 -1.47 4.12
CA PHE A 163 19.35 -0.71 5.35
C PHE A 163 18.74 0.65 5.00
N LYS A 164 17.66 1.04 5.66
CA LYS A 164 16.94 2.29 5.46
C LYS A 164 16.86 3.03 6.78
N ALA A 165 17.13 4.34 6.78
CA ALA A 165 17.07 5.18 7.96
C ALA A 165 16.49 6.56 7.62
N GLY A 166 15.59 7.06 8.44
CA GLY A 166 14.89 8.32 8.23
C GLY A 166 13.40 8.19 8.55
N ARG A 167 12.58 9.03 7.93
CA ARG A 167 11.13 9.03 8.07
C ARG A 167 10.47 8.28 6.91
N PHE A 168 9.78 7.19 7.21
CA PHE A 168 9.13 6.34 6.21
C PHE A 168 7.92 5.61 6.79
N ILE A 169 7.09 5.04 5.90
CA ILE A 169 5.95 4.21 6.28
C ILE A 169 6.46 2.83 6.71
N PRO A 170 6.17 2.35 7.95
CA PRO A 170 6.49 1.00 8.39
C PRO A 170 5.89 -0.08 7.48
N ASN A 171 6.61 -1.18 7.28
CA ASN A 171 6.19 -2.25 6.40
C ASN A 171 5.21 -3.22 7.07
N PHE A 172 3.91 -2.91 7.00
CA PHE A 172 2.85 -3.78 7.51
C PHE A 172 1.77 -3.99 6.44
N GLY A 173 1.36 -5.25 6.28
CA GLY A 173 0.31 -5.64 5.36
C GLY A 173 0.65 -5.41 3.90
N VAL A 174 -0.37 -5.49 3.07
CA VAL A 174 -0.37 -5.23 1.65
C VAL A 174 -0.64 -3.74 1.45
N LYS A 175 0.13 -3.08 0.59
CA LYS A 175 -0.02 -1.64 0.31
C LYS A 175 -1.25 -1.36 -0.57
N ILE A 176 -2.44 -1.55 0.00
CA ILE A 176 -3.74 -1.39 -0.67
C ILE A 176 -3.86 0.02 -1.24
N ALA A 177 -4.14 0.12 -2.55
CA ALA A 177 -4.16 1.39 -3.26
C ALA A 177 -5.38 2.27 -2.90
N GLU A 178 -6.49 1.63 -2.51
CA GLU A 178 -7.75 2.28 -2.14
C GLU A 178 -7.63 3.01 -0.79
N HIS A 179 -7.90 4.31 -0.77
CA HIS A 179 -7.76 5.17 0.41
C HIS A 179 -8.79 4.88 1.49
N ARG A 180 -9.97 4.41 1.08
CA ARG A 180 -11.05 4.10 1.99
C ARG A 180 -11.08 2.65 2.43
N ALA A 181 -10.03 1.87 2.14
CA ALA A 181 -9.99 0.47 2.52
C ALA A 181 -10.13 0.31 4.04
N TYR A 182 -10.97 -0.61 4.51
CA TYR A 182 -11.20 -0.82 5.94
C TYR A 182 -9.91 -1.21 6.67
N ASN A 183 -9.06 -2.02 6.02
CA ASN A 183 -7.72 -2.35 6.51
C ASN A 183 -6.79 -1.14 6.66
N ARG A 184 -7.09 0.01 6.04
CA ARG A 184 -6.31 1.25 6.18
C ARG A 184 -6.93 2.19 7.21
N ILE A 185 -8.25 2.41 7.13
CA ILE A 185 -8.96 3.36 8.00
C ILE A 185 -9.00 2.84 9.44
N PHE A 186 -9.45 1.60 9.66
CA PHE A 186 -9.76 1.11 11.01
C PHE A 186 -8.57 0.50 11.75
N ASN A 187 -7.48 0.24 11.04
CA ASN A 187 -6.27 -0.31 11.62
C ASN A 187 -5.32 0.76 12.17
N ASP A 188 -5.76 2.02 12.25
CA ASP A 188 -4.99 3.16 12.75
C ASP A 188 -3.61 3.33 12.08
N MET A 189 -3.45 2.76 10.88
CA MET A 189 -2.21 2.86 10.13
C MET A 189 -2.16 4.09 9.23
N TYR A 190 -3.31 4.70 8.91
CA TYR A 190 -3.45 5.92 8.12
C TYR A 190 -2.52 6.02 6.90
N THR A 191 -2.18 4.87 6.29
CA THR A 191 -1.29 4.83 5.11
C THR A 191 -2.03 5.49 3.93
N PRO A 192 -1.32 6.11 2.96
CA PRO A 192 0.13 6.33 2.92
C PRO A 192 0.59 7.57 3.71
N TYR A 193 -0.27 8.20 4.51
CA TYR A 193 0.01 9.50 5.12
C TYR A 193 0.84 9.40 6.39
N ALA A 194 0.54 8.41 7.25
CA ALA A 194 1.33 8.19 8.46
C ALA A 194 2.69 7.60 8.11
N SER A 195 3.74 8.23 8.61
CA SER A 195 5.14 7.86 8.46
C SER A 195 5.85 8.19 9.77
N ASP A 196 6.90 7.44 10.11
CA ASP A 196 7.66 7.68 11.33
C ASP A 196 9.15 7.63 11.08
N ALA A 197 9.88 8.36 11.93
CA ALA A 197 11.33 8.29 11.98
C ALA A 197 11.75 6.95 12.59
N GLY A 198 12.73 6.31 11.97
CA GLY A 198 13.22 5.02 12.41
C GLY A 198 14.30 4.43 11.51
N ILE A 199 14.54 3.14 11.70
CA ILE A 199 15.42 2.31 10.89
C ILE A 199 14.67 1.06 10.44
N GLU A 200 15.01 0.57 9.25
CA GLU A 200 14.48 -0.68 8.72
C GLU A 200 15.61 -1.44 8.04
N VAL A 201 15.69 -2.73 8.31
CA VAL A 201 16.55 -3.67 7.61
C VAL A 201 15.67 -4.67 6.88
N GLY A 202 16.04 -5.02 5.66
CA GLY A 202 15.36 -6.07 4.94
C GLY A 202 16.30 -6.86 4.05
N ILE A 203 15.92 -8.11 3.79
CA ILE A 203 16.65 -9.03 2.93
C ILE A 203 15.63 -9.73 2.04
N SER A 204 16.00 -10.01 0.80
CA SER A 204 15.05 -10.57 -0.16
C SER A 204 15.67 -11.64 -1.06
N PRO A 205 16.14 -12.78 -0.48
CA PRO A 205 16.77 -13.84 -1.24
C PRO A 205 15.73 -14.67 -2.01
N SER A 206 15.98 -14.93 -3.30
CA SER A 206 15.18 -15.86 -4.12
C SER A 206 13.66 -15.61 -3.99
N PHE A 207 12.91 -16.51 -3.36
CA PHE A 207 11.46 -16.45 -3.17
C PHE A 207 11.01 -15.70 -1.91
N PHE A 208 11.91 -15.38 -0.98
CA PHE A 208 11.54 -14.80 0.32
C PHE A 208 11.86 -13.32 0.39
N THR A 209 11.07 -12.57 1.13
CA THR A 209 11.38 -11.22 1.60
C THR A 209 11.14 -11.19 3.10
N LEU A 210 12.07 -10.62 3.86
CA LEU A 210 11.95 -10.42 5.30
C LEU A 210 12.38 -8.99 5.62
N THR A 211 11.64 -8.33 6.51
CA THR A 211 11.89 -6.96 6.94
C THR A 211 11.64 -6.83 8.43
N ALA A 212 12.47 -6.02 9.08
CA ALA A 212 12.30 -5.62 10.46
C ALA A 212 12.57 -4.12 10.57
N GLY A 213 11.65 -3.41 11.19
CA GLY A 213 11.69 -1.97 11.41
C GLY A 213 11.59 -1.65 12.90
N PHE A 214 12.38 -0.67 13.31
CA PHE A 214 12.27 -0.02 14.61
C PHE A 214 11.94 1.45 14.34
N SER A 215 10.75 1.86 14.72
CA SER A 215 10.22 3.20 14.45
C SER A 215 9.71 3.82 15.75
N ASN A 216 9.07 4.96 15.58
CA ASN A 216 8.68 5.92 16.59
C ASN A 216 9.79 6.92 16.98
N GLY A 217 9.62 8.14 16.47
CA GLY A 217 10.31 9.32 16.92
C GLY A 217 9.30 10.46 17.08
N SER A 218 9.31 11.11 18.24
CA SER A 218 8.56 12.33 18.60
C SER A 218 8.11 13.12 17.38
N SER A 219 6.81 13.03 17.10
CA SER A 219 6.12 13.72 16.00
C SER A 219 5.87 15.19 16.30
N VAL A 220 6.58 15.69 17.30
CA VAL A 220 6.60 17.08 17.68
C VAL A 220 7.80 17.73 17.01
N ASN A 221 7.56 18.74 16.17
CA ASN A 221 8.65 19.53 15.61
C ASN A 221 9.36 20.33 16.73
N ILE A 222 10.47 21.00 16.40
CA ILE A 222 11.23 21.84 17.35
C ILE A 222 10.38 22.95 18.00
N ASN A 223 9.22 23.26 17.42
CA ASN A 223 8.26 24.27 17.87
C ASN A 223 7.02 23.67 18.56
N ASN A 224 7.08 22.42 19.00
CA ASN A 224 6.01 21.74 19.71
C ASN A 224 4.71 21.48 18.87
N GLN A 225 4.79 21.50 17.52
CA GLN A 225 3.65 21.22 16.64
C GLN A 225 3.63 19.75 16.20
N ARG A 226 2.42 19.17 16.20
CA ARG A 226 2.14 17.76 15.86
C ARG A 226 2.18 17.53 14.34
N ASN A 227 2.95 16.55 13.89
CA ASN A 227 2.97 16.04 12.51
C ASN A 227 2.19 14.71 12.40
N ASN A 228 1.77 14.34 11.17
CA ASN A 228 1.06 13.09 10.88
C ASN A 228 1.94 11.85 11.12
N SER A 229 1.88 11.26 12.31
CA SER A 229 2.69 10.12 12.74
C SER A 229 1.86 9.09 13.48
N PHE A 230 2.38 7.87 13.63
CA PHE A 230 1.62 6.77 14.21
C PHE A 230 1.41 6.93 15.71
N ASP A 231 2.35 7.57 16.41
CA ASP A 231 2.16 8.03 17.78
C ASP A 231 3.02 9.30 18.05
N PHE A 232 2.99 9.80 19.28
CA PHE A 232 3.63 11.08 19.67
C PHE A 232 4.56 10.95 20.87
N ASP A 233 5.02 9.73 21.20
CA ASP A 233 5.84 9.51 22.38
C ASP A 233 7.21 8.91 22.06
N ASN A 234 7.91 8.42 23.08
CA ASN A 234 9.28 7.94 22.97
C ASN A 234 9.37 6.40 22.95
N GLN A 235 8.25 5.69 23.12
CA GLN A 235 8.18 4.23 23.24
C GLN A 235 8.28 3.57 21.87
N LYS A 236 9.25 2.69 21.68
CA LYS A 236 9.60 2.25 20.32
C LYS A 236 8.54 1.29 19.75
N GLN A 237 8.12 1.56 18.52
CA GLN A 237 7.35 0.64 17.71
C GLN A 237 8.28 -0.36 17.02
N VAL A 238 7.85 -1.61 16.97
CA VAL A 238 8.50 -2.66 16.18
C VAL A 238 7.54 -3.13 15.10
N THR A 239 8.04 -3.27 13.88
CA THR A 239 7.29 -3.84 12.75
C THR A 239 8.12 -4.91 12.07
N VAL A 240 7.54 -6.09 11.86
CA VAL A 240 8.16 -7.17 11.12
C VAL A 240 7.22 -7.63 10.02
N SER A 241 7.76 -7.94 8.85
CA SER A 241 6.95 -8.46 7.75
C SER A 241 7.78 -9.41 6.90
N GLY A 242 7.13 -10.47 6.44
CA GLY A 242 7.75 -11.49 5.61
C GLY A 242 6.78 -12.04 4.59
N ASP A 243 7.30 -12.34 3.40
CA ASP A 243 6.54 -12.97 2.33
C ASP A 243 7.36 -14.02 1.57
N PHE A 244 6.64 -15.01 1.04
CA PHE A 244 7.11 -15.95 0.04
C PHE A 244 6.38 -15.64 -1.26
N ARG A 245 7.11 -15.59 -2.38
CA ARG A 245 6.59 -15.40 -3.73
C ARG A 245 7.23 -16.37 -4.69
N TRP A 246 6.38 -17.08 -5.43
CA TRP A 246 6.77 -18.01 -6.47
C TRP A 246 6.06 -17.67 -7.78
N ALA A 247 6.77 -17.81 -8.89
CA ALA A 247 6.27 -17.55 -10.22
C ALA A 247 6.78 -18.62 -11.19
N SER A 248 5.89 -19.20 -11.99
CA SER A 248 6.26 -20.10 -13.09
C SER A 248 6.11 -19.39 -14.42
N LYS A 249 7.24 -19.14 -15.11
CA LYS A 249 7.24 -18.53 -16.45
C LYS A 249 6.58 -19.43 -17.51
N LYS A 250 6.63 -20.76 -17.34
CA LYS A 250 6.06 -21.71 -18.30
C LYS A 250 4.53 -21.78 -18.22
N THR A 251 4.00 -21.82 -17.00
CA THR A 251 2.56 -21.98 -16.76
C THR A 251 1.84 -20.67 -16.49
N LYS A 252 2.58 -19.56 -16.32
CA LYS A 252 2.06 -18.22 -16.04
C LYS A 252 1.21 -18.17 -14.77
N TYR A 253 1.55 -19.01 -13.81
CA TYR A 253 0.98 -18.99 -12.46
C TYR A 253 1.94 -18.30 -11.52
N THR A 254 1.35 -17.58 -10.57
CA THR A 254 2.09 -16.96 -9.48
C THR A 254 1.34 -17.24 -8.18
N PHE A 255 2.11 -17.35 -7.11
CA PHE A 255 1.58 -17.53 -5.77
C PHE A 255 2.43 -16.72 -4.81
N GLY A 256 1.78 -16.05 -3.87
CA GLY A 256 2.42 -15.36 -2.78
C GLY A 256 1.62 -15.51 -1.50
N ILE A 257 2.32 -15.63 -0.40
CA ILE A 257 1.76 -15.68 0.94
C ILE A 257 2.72 -14.97 1.89
N GLY A 258 2.20 -14.25 2.87
CA GLY A 258 3.03 -13.59 3.85
C GLY A 258 2.23 -13.13 5.05
N GLY A 259 2.93 -12.46 5.95
CA GLY A 259 2.33 -11.86 7.12
C GLY A 259 3.17 -10.72 7.67
N SER A 260 2.53 -9.91 8.50
CA SER A 260 3.15 -8.80 9.21
C SER A 260 2.71 -8.77 10.65
N PHE A 261 3.57 -8.27 11.52
CA PHE A 261 3.27 -8.00 12.91
C PHE A 261 3.81 -6.63 13.29
N LEU A 262 3.02 -5.88 14.06
CA LEU A 262 3.37 -4.58 14.59
C LEU A 262 3.04 -4.57 16.08
N SER A 263 3.99 -4.08 16.89
CA SER A 263 3.80 -3.85 18.32
C SER A 263 4.19 -2.41 18.63
N ASN A 264 3.24 -1.64 19.13
CA ASN A 264 3.44 -0.25 19.50
C ASN A 264 2.95 0.02 20.93
N PRO A 265 3.83 0.01 21.94
CA PRO A 265 3.54 0.60 23.23
C PRO A 265 3.49 2.13 23.10
N PHE A 266 2.50 2.80 23.69
CA PHE A 266 2.39 4.26 23.64
C PHE A 266 1.71 4.85 24.91
N LYS A 267 1.84 6.16 25.11
CA LYS A 267 1.17 6.94 26.16
C LYS A 267 -0.22 7.36 25.69
N TYR A 268 -1.24 6.65 26.15
CA TYR A 268 -2.64 6.93 25.83
C TYR A 268 -3.13 8.23 26.47
N ASP A 269 -2.85 8.41 27.76
CA ASP A 269 -3.12 9.66 28.49
C ASP A 269 -1.87 10.08 29.26
N PRO A 270 -1.07 11.02 28.71
CA PRO A 270 0.11 11.54 29.38
C PRO A 270 -0.19 12.23 30.72
N THR A 271 -1.35 12.87 30.85
CA THR A 271 -1.73 13.65 32.05
C THR A 271 -1.97 12.74 33.24
N ASN A 272 -2.66 11.62 32.99
CA ASN A 272 -2.97 10.62 34.02
C ASN A 272 -1.99 9.43 34.02
N ASN A 273 -0.90 9.52 33.27
CA ASN A 273 0.15 8.51 33.15
C ASN A 273 -0.37 7.12 32.70
N ILE A 274 -1.42 7.08 31.86
CA ILE A 274 -2.01 5.84 31.34
C ILE A 274 -1.22 5.39 30.11
N ASN A 275 -0.73 4.16 30.15
CA ASN A 275 -0.05 3.52 29.02
C ASN A 275 -1.03 2.66 28.24
N ALA A 276 -0.76 2.45 26.96
CA ALA A 276 -1.44 1.47 26.14
C ALA A 276 -0.44 0.65 25.33
N LEU A 277 -0.91 -0.50 24.85
CA LEU A 277 -0.18 -1.35 23.92
C LEU A 277 -1.09 -1.67 22.75
N ARG A 278 -0.67 -1.29 21.55
CA ARG A 278 -1.30 -1.73 20.31
C ARG A 278 -0.51 -2.88 19.70
N GLN A 279 -1.19 -3.96 19.37
CA GLN A 279 -0.60 -5.07 18.63
C GLN A 279 -1.45 -5.38 17.42
N MET A 280 -0.80 -5.53 16.28
CA MET A 280 -1.46 -5.86 15.03
C MET A 280 -0.77 -7.03 14.36
N ALA A 281 -1.57 -7.93 13.79
CA ALA A 281 -1.08 -9.05 13.01
C ALA A 281 -1.90 -9.15 11.72
N ALA A 282 -1.23 -9.25 10.57
CA ALA A 282 -1.86 -9.44 9.28
C ALA A 282 -1.32 -10.68 8.58
N GLY A 283 -2.20 -11.43 7.93
CA GLY A 283 -1.86 -12.47 6.97
C GLY A 283 -2.39 -12.09 5.60
N PHE A 284 -1.59 -12.27 4.55
CA PHE A 284 -1.96 -11.88 3.20
C PHE A 284 -1.54 -12.91 2.15
N LEU A 285 -2.26 -12.91 1.04
CA LEU A 285 -2.04 -13.80 -0.08
C LEU A 285 -2.15 -13.06 -1.41
N SER A 286 -1.48 -13.60 -2.43
CA SER A 286 -1.63 -13.16 -3.82
C SER A 286 -1.58 -14.35 -4.77
N ILE A 287 -2.49 -14.43 -5.73
CA ILE A 287 -2.52 -15.47 -6.76
C ILE A 287 -2.64 -14.80 -8.12
N GLY A 288 -1.79 -15.20 -9.06
CA GLY A 288 -1.85 -14.79 -10.45
C GLY A 288 -2.13 -15.98 -11.36
N LEU A 289 -3.13 -15.86 -12.23
CA LEU A 289 -3.48 -16.89 -13.21
C LEU A 289 -3.35 -16.34 -14.62
N PHE A 290 -2.54 -17.01 -15.44
CA PHE A 290 -2.41 -16.77 -16.88
C PHE A 290 -2.06 -15.31 -17.27
N GLU A 291 -1.42 -14.55 -16.38
CA GLU A 291 -1.18 -13.09 -16.53
C GLU A 291 -2.47 -12.27 -16.75
N ARG A 292 -3.65 -12.86 -16.49
CA ARG A 292 -4.98 -12.28 -16.75
C ARG A 292 -5.81 -12.09 -15.50
N VAL A 293 -5.64 -12.94 -14.50
CA VAL A 293 -6.36 -12.83 -13.22
C VAL A 293 -5.36 -12.56 -12.10
N ALA A 294 -5.64 -11.56 -11.28
CA ALA A 294 -4.91 -11.26 -10.05
C ALA A 294 -5.89 -11.29 -8.89
N ILE A 295 -5.61 -12.13 -7.91
CA ILE A 295 -6.36 -12.22 -6.65
C ILE A 295 -5.41 -11.80 -5.54
N ILE A 296 -5.82 -10.87 -4.71
CA ILE A 296 -5.10 -10.49 -3.50
C ILE A 296 -6.06 -10.48 -2.31
N GLY A 297 -5.54 -10.79 -1.13
CA GLY A 297 -6.32 -10.71 0.09
C GLY A 297 -5.46 -10.46 1.32
N GLU A 298 -6.05 -9.85 2.32
CA GLU A 298 -5.46 -9.59 3.62
C GLU A 298 -6.51 -9.75 4.72
N ILE A 299 -6.14 -10.47 5.79
CA ILE A 299 -6.86 -10.45 7.06
C ILE A 299 -5.94 -9.84 8.10
N ALA A 300 -6.43 -8.88 8.87
CA ALA A 300 -5.68 -8.26 9.95
C ALA A 300 -6.49 -8.27 11.24
N TYR A 301 -5.78 -8.45 12.36
CA TYR A 301 -6.28 -8.32 13.71
C TYR A 301 -5.53 -7.19 14.40
N ASN A 302 -6.24 -6.35 15.13
CA ASN A 302 -5.69 -5.22 15.88
C ASN A 302 -6.27 -5.25 17.29
N ARG A 303 -5.36 -5.32 18.26
CA ARG A 303 -5.66 -5.29 19.70
C ARG A 303 -5.11 -4.00 20.28
N LEU A 304 -5.94 -3.33 21.07
CA LEU A 304 -5.55 -2.21 21.91
C LEU A 304 -5.83 -2.57 23.37
N ASP A 305 -4.76 -2.66 24.16
CA ASP A 305 -4.83 -2.84 25.61
C ASP A 305 -4.48 -1.50 26.29
N ILE A 306 -5.44 -0.88 26.98
CA ILE A 306 -5.26 0.36 27.74
C ILE A 306 -5.07 -0.02 29.21
N ARG A 307 -3.98 0.43 29.81
CA ARG A 307 -3.62 0.17 31.22
C ARG A 307 -4.26 1.21 32.15
N ASP A 308 -5.56 1.40 32.00
CA ASP A 308 -6.39 2.18 32.92
C ASP A 308 -6.83 1.32 34.12
N SER A 309 -7.66 1.89 35.01
CA SER A 309 -8.18 1.17 36.19
C SER A 309 -9.10 0.00 35.84
N LEU A 310 -9.67 -0.02 34.63
CA LEU A 310 -10.60 -1.06 34.16
C LEU A 310 -9.91 -2.12 33.30
N ALA A 311 -8.62 -1.95 32.99
CA ALA A 311 -7.87 -2.76 32.03
C ALA A 311 -8.61 -2.87 30.69
N THR A 312 -9.05 -1.73 30.15
CA THR A 312 -9.85 -1.66 28.93
C THR A 312 -9.12 -2.33 27.75
N ARG A 313 -9.81 -3.27 27.08
CA ARG A 313 -9.32 -3.95 25.88
C ARG A 313 -10.30 -3.80 24.73
N SER A 314 -9.77 -3.50 23.55
CA SER A 314 -10.50 -3.46 22.29
C SER A 314 -9.82 -4.37 21.26
N ASP A 315 -10.57 -5.28 20.66
CA ASP A 315 -10.10 -6.10 19.54
C ASP A 315 -10.93 -5.80 18.30
N LEU A 316 -10.27 -5.68 17.15
CA LEU A 316 -10.93 -5.58 15.86
C LEU A 316 -10.27 -6.48 14.81
N ARG A 317 -11.05 -6.87 13.80
CA ARG A 317 -10.61 -7.59 12.61
C ARG A 317 -11.00 -6.80 11.38
N THR A 318 -10.10 -6.75 10.41
CA THR A 318 -10.40 -6.29 9.06
C THR A 318 -10.08 -7.38 8.05
N ILE A 319 -10.90 -7.50 7.01
CA ILE A 319 -10.66 -8.37 5.86
C ILE A 319 -10.72 -7.50 4.61
N PHE A 320 -9.79 -7.73 3.71
CA PHE A 320 -9.76 -7.16 2.37
C PHE A 320 -9.54 -8.28 1.36
N GLY A 321 -10.31 -8.30 0.28
CA GLY A 321 -10.12 -9.18 -0.85
C GLY A 321 -10.36 -8.42 -2.15
N GLU A 322 -9.52 -8.64 -3.15
CA GLU A 322 -9.65 -8.01 -4.46
C GLU A 322 -9.32 -9.01 -5.57
N ILE A 323 -10.16 -9.01 -6.61
CA ILE A 323 -9.95 -9.76 -7.85
C ILE A 323 -9.94 -8.78 -9.01
N ASN A 324 -8.90 -8.85 -9.85
CA ASN A 324 -8.80 -8.09 -11.09
C ASN A 324 -8.68 -9.05 -12.28
N ILE A 325 -9.48 -8.82 -13.31
CA ILE A 325 -9.50 -9.63 -14.54
C ILE A 325 -9.19 -8.71 -15.73
N ARG A 326 -8.05 -8.94 -16.39
CA ARG A 326 -7.66 -8.22 -17.59
C ARG A 326 -8.42 -8.74 -18.80
N ILE A 327 -9.37 -7.93 -19.29
CA ILE A 327 -10.20 -8.25 -20.46
C ILE A 327 -9.40 -8.01 -21.73
N SER A 328 -8.72 -6.86 -21.79
CA SER A 328 -7.79 -6.52 -22.85
C SER A 328 -6.65 -5.66 -22.30
N LYS A 329 -5.63 -5.40 -23.10
CA LYS A 329 -4.54 -4.51 -22.70
C LYS A 329 -5.12 -3.12 -22.43
N GLY A 330 -4.97 -2.63 -21.20
CA GLY A 330 -5.51 -1.36 -20.72
C GLY A 330 -6.97 -1.35 -20.29
N LEU A 331 -7.62 -2.51 -20.19
CA LEU A 331 -8.96 -2.62 -19.61
C LEU A 331 -9.05 -3.84 -18.67
N GLU A 332 -9.38 -3.59 -17.41
CA GLU A 332 -9.52 -4.60 -16.36
C GLU A 332 -10.88 -4.47 -15.68
N LEU A 333 -11.51 -5.59 -15.34
CA LEU A 333 -12.64 -5.63 -14.40
C LEU A 333 -12.10 -5.85 -12.99
N LYS A 334 -12.79 -5.30 -12.01
CA LYS A 334 -12.39 -5.32 -10.60
C LYS A 334 -13.58 -5.67 -9.72
N ALA A 335 -13.37 -6.57 -8.77
CA ALA A 335 -14.29 -6.84 -7.68
C ALA A 335 -13.51 -6.81 -6.36
N GLN A 336 -14.10 -6.23 -5.32
CA GLN A 336 -13.53 -6.17 -3.98
C GLN A 336 -14.56 -6.54 -2.92
N TYR A 337 -14.07 -7.15 -1.84
CA TYR A 337 -14.82 -7.42 -0.63
C TYR A 337 -14.03 -6.92 0.57
N GLU A 338 -14.72 -6.26 1.49
CA GLU A 338 -14.14 -5.78 2.73
C GLU A 338 -15.05 -6.03 3.91
N ASN A 339 -14.46 -6.33 5.06
CA ASN A 339 -15.15 -6.50 6.32
C ASN A 339 -14.40 -5.80 7.44
N TYR A 340 -15.15 -5.20 8.35
CA TYR A 340 -14.65 -4.64 9.60
C TYR A 340 -15.55 -5.12 10.73
N ASP A 341 -14.95 -5.68 11.77
CA ASP A 341 -15.65 -6.14 12.96
C ASP A 341 -14.82 -5.77 14.20
N ASN A 342 -15.37 -4.95 15.08
CA ASN A 342 -14.75 -4.47 16.31
C ASN A 342 -15.33 -5.08 17.59
N ALA A 343 -16.18 -6.11 17.47
CA ALA A 343 -16.70 -6.84 18.62
C ALA A 343 -16.65 -8.34 18.34
N LEU A 344 -15.42 -8.85 18.22
CA LEU A 344 -15.16 -10.24 17.87
C LEU A 344 -15.85 -11.22 18.83
N GLY A 345 -16.59 -12.17 18.26
CA GLY A 345 -17.33 -13.19 19.02
C GLY A 345 -18.77 -12.78 19.36
N ILE A 346 -19.18 -11.54 19.12
CA ILE A 346 -20.58 -11.13 19.19
C ILE A 346 -21.27 -11.51 17.90
N LYS A 347 -22.23 -12.44 17.98
CA LYS A 347 -23.09 -12.77 16.84
C LYS A 347 -23.95 -11.54 16.51
N ASN A 348 -24.10 -11.24 15.22
CA ASN A 348 -24.96 -10.14 14.76
C ASN A 348 -24.51 -8.77 15.32
N ASN A 349 -23.20 -8.55 15.38
CA ASN A 349 -22.64 -7.29 15.88
C ASN A 349 -23.18 -6.10 15.04
N PRO A 350 -23.95 -5.17 15.64
CA PRO A 350 -24.52 -4.03 14.90
C PRO A 350 -23.45 -3.07 14.36
N THR A 351 -22.22 -3.12 14.86
CA THR A 351 -21.11 -2.28 14.39
C THR A 351 -20.23 -2.97 13.33
N GLU A 352 -20.52 -4.22 12.97
CA GLU A 352 -19.88 -4.88 11.83
C GLU A 352 -20.24 -4.16 10.53
N ARG A 353 -19.26 -3.99 9.64
CA ARG A 353 -19.46 -3.40 8.32
C ARG A 353 -18.91 -4.29 7.24
N GLN A 354 -19.65 -4.43 6.16
CA GLN A 354 -19.27 -5.16 4.95
C GLN A 354 -19.40 -4.23 3.75
N ARG A 355 -18.45 -4.35 2.82
CA ARG A 355 -18.48 -3.58 1.57
C ARG A 355 -18.16 -4.47 0.40
N TYR A 356 -19.04 -4.44 -0.60
CA TYR A 356 -18.85 -5.10 -1.89
C TYR A 356 -18.65 -4.04 -2.95
N SER A 357 -17.57 -4.13 -3.71
CA SER A 357 -17.27 -3.15 -4.76
C SER A 357 -17.09 -3.85 -6.10
N PHE A 358 -17.65 -3.28 -7.16
CA PHE A 358 -17.55 -3.79 -8.53
C PHE A 358 -17.23 -2.65 -9.48
N GLY A 359 -16.33 -2.87 -10.42
CA GLY A 359 -15.90 -1.78 -11.28
C GLY A 359 -15.00 -2.20 -12.42
N ALA A 360 -14.47 -1.18 -13.10
CA ALA A 360 -13.53 -1.33 -14.19
C ALA A 360 -12.37 -0.33 -14.03
N VAL A 361 -11.19 -0.77 -14.44
CA VAL A 361 -9.98 0.06 -14.52
C VAL A 361 -9.57 0.18 -15.97
N PHE A 362 -9.44 1.42 -16.43
CA PHE A 362 -9.10 1.78 -17.79
C PHE A 362 -7.82 2.59 -17.81
N TYR A 363 -6.88 2.20 -18.67
CA TYR A 363 -5.59 2.85 -18.83
C TYR A 363 -5.52 3.43 -20.25
N PRO A 364 -6.14 4.58 -20.50
CA PRO A 364 -6.23 5.14 -21.84
C PRO A 364 -4.83 5.42 -22.43
N LEU A 365 -4.01 6.12 -21.64
CA LEU A 365 -2.69 6.58 -22.01
C LEU A 365 -1.71 6.17 -20.92
N THR A 366 -0.44 6.07 -21.29
CA THR A 366 0.66 5.90 -20.36
C THR A 366 0.67 7.11 -19.44
N GLY A 367 0.64 6.87 -18.14
CA GLY A 367 0.54 7.93 -17.14
C GLY A 367 -0.89 8.33 -16.74
N LEU A 368 -1.92 7.70 -17.32
CA LEU A 368 -3.31 7.91 -16.94
C LEU A 368 -4.02 6.61 -16.59
N GLU A 369 -4.66 6.58 -15.44
CA GLU A 369 -5.52 5.50 -14.95
C GLU A 369 -6.88 6.10 -14.58
N ILE A 370 -7.95 5.48 -15.06
CA ILE A 370 -9.33 5.83 -14.74
C ILE A 370 -9.97 4.59 -14.12
N GLU A 371 -10.44 4.70 -12.88
CA GLU A 371 -11.11 3.60 -12.18
C GLU A 371 -12.53 4.01 -11.80
N SER A 372 -13.52 3.29 -12.29
CA SER A 372 -14.93 3.49 -11.90
C SER A 372 -15.40 2.30 -11.10
N ILE A 373 -15.97 2.55 -9.92
CA ILE A 373 -16.43 1.53 -8.98
C ILE A 373 -17.81 1.90 -8.45
N PHE A 374 -18.69 0.91 -8.42
CA PHE A 374 -19.93 0.92 -7.67
C PHE A 374 -19.75 0.12 -6.37
N ARG A 375 -20.27 0.63 -5.26
CA ARG A 375 -20.10 0.08 -3.92
C ARG A 375 -21.44 -0.13 -3.26
N LEU A 376 -21.54 -1.27 -2.59
CA LEU A 376 -22.66 -1.63 -1.75
C LEU A 376 -22.16 -1.77 -0.31
N VAL A 377 -22.68 -0.96 0.59
CA VAL A 377 -22.34 -1.01 2.02
C VAL A 377 -23.46 -1.73 2.77
N ARG A 378 -23.08 -2.69 3.61
CA ARG A 378 -24.00 -3.46 4.45
C ARG A 378 -23.51 -3.42 5.88
N ASN A 379 -24.41 -3.14 6.82
CA ASN A 379 -24.11 -3.17 8.25
C ASN A 379 -24.53 -4.53 8.85
N GLY A 380 -23.93 -4.88 9.98
CA GLY A 380 -24.35 -6.02 10.78
C GLY A 380 -25.78 -5.84 11.26
N LYS A 381 -26.60 -6.88 11.09
CA LYS A 381 -28.00 -6.88 11.54
C LYS A 381 -28.07 -7.15 13.04
N GLY A 382 -27.93 -6.13 13.87
CA GLY A 382 -28.33 -6.23 15.27
C GLY A 382 -29.85 -6.39 15.36
N ASP A 383 -30.33 -7.36 16.13
CA ASP A 383 -31.76 -7.53 16.42
C ASP A 383 -32.06 -6.94 17.81
N PRO A 384 -33.06 -6.05 17.96
CA PRO A 384 -33.81 -5.40 16.90
C PRO A 384 -33.00 -4.27 16.27
N GLU A 385 -33.17 -4.07 14.95
CA GLU A 385 -32.74 -2.82 14.34
C GLU A 385 -33.32 -1.67 15.17
N PRO A 386 -32.50 -0.72 15.64
CA PRO A 386 -33.03 0.40 16.40
C PRO A 386 -34.18 1.02 15.60
N THR A 387 -35.25 1.43 16.28
CA THR A 387 -36.41 2.07 15.64
C THR A 387 -36.06 3.36 14.88
N ASN A 388 -34.82 3.83 15.04
CA ASN A 388 -34.18 4.94 14.34
C ASN A 388 -32.90 4.51 13.60
N ALA A 389 -32.74 3.23 13.27
CA ALA A 389 -31.73 2.78 12.33
C ALA A 389 -32.07 3.43 11.00
N THR A 390 -31.49 4.59 10.73
CA THR A 390 -31.44 5.13 9.39
C THR A 390 -30.86 4.01 8.54
N ASP A 391 -31.66 3.49 7.62
CA ASP A 391 -31.24 2.58 6.57
C ASP A 391 -30.09 3.30 5.85
N PHE A 392 -28.85 3.08 6.32
CA PHE A 392 -27.63 3.69 5.78
C PHE A 392 -27.40 3.04 4.42
N LYS A 393 -28.16 3.48 3.44
CA LYS A 393 -27.98 3.13 2.03
C LYS A 393 -26.81 3.93 1.48
N ASP A 394 -25.62 3.80 2.09
CA ASP A 394 -24.35 4.43 1.64
C ASP A 394 -23.80 3.71 0.39
N ASP A 395 -24.70 3.42 -0.55
CA ASP A 395 -24.34 2.88 -1.85
C ASP A 395 -23.77 4.02 -2.68
N GLU A 396 -22.59 3.78 -3.25
CA GLU A 396 -21.77 4.83 -3.81
C GLU A 396 -21.29 4.45 -5.20
N PHE A 397 -21.35 5.41 -6.11
CA PHE A 397 -20.60 5.37 -7.35
C PHE A 397 -19.42 6.34 -7.26
N GLN A 398 -18.23 5.86 -7.59
CA GLN A 398 -17.04 6.70 -7.67
C GLN A 398 -16.28 6.49 -8.98
N THR A 399 -15.67 7.57 -9.47
CA THR A 399 -14.70 7.53 -10.56
C THR A 399 -13.43 8.26 -10.14
N MET A 400 -12.33 7.54 -10.11
CA MET A 400 -11.00 8.05 -9.80
C MET A 400 -10.23 8.29 -11.09
N PHE A 401 -9.60 9.46 -11.18
CA PHE A 401 -8.64 9.84 -12.21
C PHE A 401 -7.26 9.96 -11.59
N LYS A 402 -6.33 9.14 -12.05
CA LYS A 402 -4.94 9.17 -11.58
C LYS A 402 -3.99 9.49 -12.70
N PHE A 403 -3.22 10.55 -12.47
CA PHE A 403 -2.10 10.94 -13.30
C PHE A 403 -0.80 10.54 -12.62
N TYR A 404 0.10 9.91 -13.36
CA TYR A 404 1.38 9.45 -12.84
C TYR A 404 2.46 9.54 -13.92
N PHE A 405 3.71 9.70 -13.51
CA PHE A 405 4.86 9.53 -14.39
C PHE A 405 6.06 8.98 -13.63
#